data_AF-Q46ZD4-F1
#
_entry.id   AF-Q46ZD4-F1
#
_cell.length_a   1.000
_cell.length_b   1.000
_cell.length_c   1.000
_cell.angle_alpha   90.00
_cell.angle_beta   90.00
_cell.angle_gamma   90.00
#
_symmetry.space_group_name_H-M   'P 1'
#
loop_
_entity.id
_entity.type
_entity.pdbx_description
1 polymer ?
#
loop_
_entity_poly.entity_id
_entity_poly.type
_entity_poly.pdbx_seq_one_letter_code
_entity_poly.pdbx_strand_id
1 'polypeptide(L)'
;MNQGTPGTAGTTATTGATGSTQASRTESCKATSEQEISALFDRWNRSLQTGDPRKVAANYAERSILLPTVSNKPRVTVAEREDYFHHFLQDRPSGKIDFRTIEIGCNSAVDAGLYTFTFARTGAVVKARYTYTYRWDGTQWLITSHHSSAMPEKM
;
A
#
# COMPACT_ATOMS: atom_id res chain seq x y z
N MET A 1 -52.56 63.58 -21.75
CA MET A 1 -53.21 62.62 -20.83
C MET A 1 -52.23 61.47 -20.61
N ASN A 2 -52.01 60.91 -19.44
CA ASN A 2 -51.65 61.46 -18.13
C ASN A 2 -50.73 60.40 -17.50
N GLN A 3 -49.81 60.83 -16.65
CA GLN A 3 -48.83 60.05 -15.88
C GLN A 3 -49.48 59.07 -14.87
N GLY A 4 -48.71 58.08 -14.39
CA GLY A 4 -49.02 57.30 -13.18
C GLY A 4 -48.04 56.17 -12.85
N THR A 5 -47.07 56.44 -11.96
CA THR A 5 -46.13 55.55 -11.24
C THR A 5 -46.83 54.78 -10.07
N PRO A 6 -46.12 54.12 -9.11
CA PRO A 6 -45.46 52.81 -9.16
C PRO A 6 -45.95 51.85 -8.02
N GLY A 7 -45.49 50.59 -7.97
CA GLY A 7 -45.79 49.67 -6.86
C GLY A 7 -44.62 48.72 -6.52
N THR A 8 -44.03 48.92 -5.35
CA THR A 8 -42.91 48.17 -4.73
C THR A 8 -43.39 47.00 -3.88
N ALA A 9 -42.73 45.84 -3.97
CA ALA A 9 -42.39 44.85 -2.93
C ALA A 9 -41.95 43.57 -3.69
N GLY A 10 -40.78 42.96 -3.52
CA GLY A 10 -40.00 42.74 -2.32
C GLY A 10 -39.83 41.23 -2.17
N THR A 11 -38.68 40.69 -2.53
CA THR A 11 -38.13 39.47 -1.91
C THR A 11 -36.68 39.28 -2.35
N THR A 12 -35.77 39.63 -1.46
CA THR A 12 -34.39 39.14 -1.44
C THR A 12 -34.42 37.62 -1.38
N ALA A 13 -34.00 36.94 -2.45
CA ALA A 13 -33.65 35.53 -2.37
C ALA A 13 -32.31 35.43 -1.63
N THR A 14 -32.39 35.25 -0.31
CA THR A 14 -31.25 34.87 0.51
C THR A 14 -30.79 33.50 0.05
N THR A 15 -29.65 33.44 -0.65
CA THR A 15 -28.96 32.19 -0.97
C THR A 15 -28.53 31.56 0.35
N GLY A 16 -29.34 30.62 0.85
CA GLY A 16 -29.00 29.81 2.01
C GLY A 16 -27.78 28.98 1.67
N ALA A 17 -26.61 29.41 2.14
CA ALA A 17 -25.45 28.56 2.22
C ALA A 17 -25.78 27.44 3.21
N THR A 18 -26.20 26.28 2.70
CA THR A 18 -26.20 25.03 3.47
C THR A 18 -24.74 24.67 3.75
N GLY A 19 -24.21 25.22 4.83
CA GLY A 19 -22.95 24.79 5.41
C GLY A 19 -23.12 23.34 5.84
N SER A 20 -22.60 22.41 5.03
CA SER A 20 -22.39 21.04 5.46
C SER A 20 -21.35 21.08 6.58
N THR A 21 -21.80 21.02 7.84
CA THR A 21 -20.94 20.70 8.96
C THR A 21 -20.38 19.31 8.72
N GLN A 22 -19.16 19.24 8.17
CA GLN A 22 -18.38 18.01 8.14
C GLN A 22 -18.14 17.61 9.60
N ALA A 23 -18.88 16.61 10.07
CA ALA A 23 -18.57 15.95 11.32
C ALA A 23 -17.11 15.47 11.25
N SER A 24 -16.27 15.97 12.15
CA SER A 24 -14.91 15.44 12.30
C SER A 24 -15.04 13.98 12.69
N ARG A 25 -14.60 13.07 11.82
CA ARG A 25 -14.53 11.66 12.20
C ARG A 25 -13.38 11.51 13.19
N THR A 26 -13.69 11.15 14.42
CA THR A 26 -12.68 10.65 15.36
C THR A 26 -12.27 9.25 14.89
N GLU A 27 -11.12 9.14 14.25
CA GLU A 27 -10.55 7.84 13.89
C GLU A 27 -9.73 7.30 15.06
N SER A 28 -9.98 6.05 15.47
CA SER A 28 -9.11 5.36 16.42
C SER A 28 -7.94 4.76 15.65
N CYS A 29 -6.74 5.22 15.97
CA CYS A 29 -5.51 4.73 15.35
C CYS A 29 -4.95 3.55 16.14
N LYS A 30 -4.54 2.49 15.45
CA LYS A 30 -3.73 1.42 16.04
C LYS A 30 -2.40 2.00 16.51
N ALA A 31 -2.17 2.00 17.82
CA ALA A 31 -0.84 2.23 18.37
C ALA A 31 0.12 1.14 17.86
N THR A 32 1.28 1.55 17.33
CA THR A 32 2.27 0.66 16.72
C THR A 32 3.68 1.24 16.91
N SER A 33 4.70 0.50 16.48
CA SER A 33 6.12 0.89 16.55
C SER A 33 6.86 0.49 15.29
N GLU A 34 8.05 1.06 15.05
CA GLU A 34 8.90 0.63 13.93
C GLU A 34 9.27 -0.85 14.02
N GLN A 35 9.39 -1.40 15.23
CA GLN A 35 9.66 -2.82 15.42
C GLN A 35 8.47 -3.70 15.00
N GLU A 36 7.24 -3.28 15.29
CA GLU A 36 6.02 -3.97 14.81
C GLU A 36 5.92 -3.92 13.28
N ILE A 37 6.20 -2.76 12.67
CA ILE A 37 6.13 -2.59 11.21
C ILE A 37 7.25 -3.36 10.49
N SER A 38 8.49 -3.29 10.98
CA SER A 38 9.63 -4.01 10.37
C SER A 38 9.45 -5.53 10.42
N ALA A 39 8.82 -6.08 11.47
CA ALA A 39 8.51 -7.50 11.58
C ALA A 39 7.51 -8.00 10.52
N LEU A 40 6.77 -7.11 9.86
CA LEU A 40 5.88 -7.47 8.74
C LEU A 40 6.67 -7.97 7.52
N PHE A 41 7.87 -7.42 7.28
CA PHE A 41 8.79 -7.98 6.29
C PHE A 41 9.21 -9.39 6.67
N ASP A 42 9.53 -9.65 7.94
CA ASP A 42 9.95 -10.98 8.40
C ASP A 42 8.82 -12.01 8.25
N ARG A 43 7.58 -11.62 8.56
CA ARG A 43 6.38 -12.43 8.30
C ARG A 43 6.24 -12.75 6.81
N TRP A 44 6.33 -11.74 5.96
CA TRP A 44 6.24 -11.90 4.50
C TRP A 44 7.39 -12.77 3.96
N ASN A 45 8.62 -12.54 4.37
CA ASN A 45 9.79 -13.30 3.95
C ASN A 45 9.72 -14.76 4.40
N ARG A 46 9.20 -15.02 5.62
CA ARG A 46 8.94 -16.40 6.09
C ARG A 46 7.88 -17.10 5.26
N SER A 47 6.88 -16.37 4.76
CA SER A 47 5.90 -16.96 3.85
C SER A 47 6.53 -17.44 2.53
N LEU A 48 7.57 -16.75 2.02
CA LEU A 48 8.33 -17.22 0.85
C LEU A 48 8.96 -18.59 1.10
N GLN A 49 9.52 -18.78 2.30
CA GLN A 49 10.19 -20.03 2.69
C GLN A 49 9.24 -21.23 2.73
N THR A 50 7.93 -21.01 2.76
CA THR A 50 6.95 -22.10 2.71
C THR A 50 6.77 -22.69 1.31
N GLY A 51 7.15 -21.96 0.26
CA GLY A 51 6.88 -22.34 -1.14
C GLY A 51 5.41 -22.28 -1.54
N ASP A 52 4.49 -21.84 -0.68
CA ASP A 52 3.05 -21.72 -0.99
C ASP A 52 2.71 -20.28 -1.41
N PRO A 53 2.37 -20.02 -2.69
CA PRO A 53 2.06 -18.67 -3.17
C PRO A 53 0.86 -18.04 -2.45
N ARG A 54 -0.09 -18.84 -1.97
CA ARG A 54 -1.27 -18.35 -1.24
C ARG A 54 -0.89 -17.78 0.13
N LYS A 55 0.09 -18.40 0.80
CA LYS A 55 0.62 -17.87 2.07
C LYS A 55 1.33 -16.54 1.88
N VAL A 56 1.98 -16.34 0.73
CA VAL A 56 2.58 -15.04 0.38
C VAL A 56 1.49 -14.02 0.10
N ALA A 57 0.52 -14.36 -0.75
CA ALA A 57 -0.60 -13.51 -1.12
C ALA A 57 -1.47 -13.09 0.09
N ALA A 58 -1.59 -13.94 1.11
CA ALA A 58 -2.32 -13.64 2.36
C ALA A 58 -1.73 -12.46 3.17
N ASN A 59 -0.51 -12.00 2.89
CA ASN A 59 0.05 -10.81 3.52
C ASN A 59 -0.49 -9.50 2.93
N TYR A 60 -1.21 -9.57 1.82
CA TYR A 60 -1.69 -8.43 1.07
C TYR A 60 -3.18 -8.20 1.33
N ALA A 61 -3.57 -6.94 1.39
CA ALA A 61 -4.97 -6.55 1.45
C ALA A 61 -5.70 -7.02 0.19
N GLU A 62 -7.02 -7.22 0.29
CA GLU A 62 -7.87 -7.59 -0.84
C GLU A 62 -7.66 -6.62 -2.01
N ARG A 63 -7.81 -5.32 -1.73
CA ARG A 63 -7.47 -4.23 -2.67
C ARG A 63 -6.03 -3.77 -2.45
N SER A 64 -5.10 -4.34 -3.20
CA SER A 64 -3.67 -4.00 -3.16
C SER A 64 -3.02 -4.11 -4.53
N ILE A 65 -1.83 -3.53 -4.68
CA ILE A 65 -1.03 -3.60 -5.91
C ILE A 65 0.36 -4.16 -5.61
N LEU A 66 0.82 -5.03 -6.51
CA LEU A 66 2.22 -5.46 -6.59
C LEU A 66 2.81 -5.02 -7.93
N LEU A 67 3.91 -4.28 -7.86
CA LEU A 67 4.78 -3.89 -8.96
C LEU A 67 6.12 -4.63 -8.77
N PRO A 68 6.29 -5.82 -9.36
CA PRO A 68 7.44 -6.67 -9.09
C PRO A 68 8.64 -6.37 -9.99
N THR A 69 9.83 -6.75 -9.54
CA THR A 69 11.09 -6.50 -10.27
C THR A 69 11.20 -7.25 -11.61
N VAL A 70 10.66 -8.46 -11.71
CA VAL A 70 10.90 -9.38 -12.85
C VAL A 70 9.67 -9.58 -13.74
N SER A 71 8.68 -8.68 -13.67
CA SER A 71 7.50 -8.73 -14.55
C SER A 71 6.98 -7.34 -14.85
N ASN A 72 6.77 -7.05 -16.14
CA ASN A 72 6.17 -5.79 -16.59
C ASN A 72 4.67 -5.67 -16.23
N LYS A 73 4.02 -6.77 -15.82
CA LYS A 73 2.60 -6.81 -15.50
C LYS A 73 2.35 -6.44 -14.03
N PRO A 74 1.65 -5.32 -13.74
CA PRO A 74 1.13 -5.05 -12.39
C PRO A 74 0.16 -6.14 -11.95
N ARG A 75 0.19 -6.50 -10.66
CA ARG A 75 -0.75 -7.47 -10.08
C ARG A 75 -1.70 -6.75 -9.14
N VAL A 76 -3.00 -6.74 -9.46
CA VAL A 76 -4.02 -5.99 -8.70
C VAL A 76 -5.09 -6.90 -8.10
N THR A 77 -5.16 -8.14 -8.56
CA THR A 77 -6.03 -9.19 -7.98
C THR A 77 -5.22 -10.18 -7.14
N VAL A 78 -5.91 -10.95 -6.28
CA VAL A 78 -5.26 -12.03 -5.50
C VAL A 78 -4.68 -13.09 -6.44
N ALA A 79 -5.46 -13.55 -7.42
CA ALA A 79 -5.01 -14.56 -8.39
C ALA A 79 -3.75 -14.13 -9.16
N GLU A 80 -3.65 -12.86 -9.55
CA GLU A 80 -2.46 -12.34 -10.24
C GLU A 80 -1.22 -12.27 -9.34
N ARG A 81 -1.39 -12.01 -8.04
CA ARG A 81 -0.30 -12.06 -7.06
C ARG A 81 0.13 -13.50 -6.83
N GLU A 82 -0.81 -14.43 -6.67
CA GLU A 82 -0.52 -15.85 -6.53
C GLU A 82 0.22 -16.41 -7.75
N ASP A 83 -0.20 -16.06 -8.97
CA ASP A 83 0.49 -16.42 -10.21
C ASP A 83 1.95 -15.91 -10.22
N TYR A 84 2.17 -14.64 -9.84
CA TYR A 84 3.53 -14.10 -9.72
C TYR A 84 4.36 -14.92 -8.73
N PHE A 85 3.82 -15.17 -7.53
CA PHE A 85 4.54 -15.91 -6.50
C PHE A 85 4.73 -17.38 -6.85
N HIS A 86 3.83 -17.99 -7.61
CA HIS A 86 4.01 -19.36 -8.10
C HIS A 86 5.31 -19.49 -8.89
N HIS A 87 5.63 -18.52 -9.76
CA HIS A 87 6.90 -18.49 -10.48
C HIS A 87 8.07 -18.05 -9.59
N PHE A 88 7.91 -16.95 -8.85
CA PHE A 88 8.98 -16.39 -8.02
C PHE A 88 9.52 -17.38 -6.98
N LEU A 89 8.65 -18.22 -6.42
CA LEU A 89 9.00 -19.19 -5.38
C LEU A 89 9.75 -20.43 -5.90
N GLN A 90 9.71 -20.70 -7.22
CA GLN A 90 10.44 -21.83 -7.82
C GLN A 90 11.95 -21.74 -7.53
N ASP A 91 12.47 -20.52 -7.37
CA ASP A 91 13.90 -20.26 -7.19
C ASP A 91 14.32 -20.23 -5.71
N ARG A 92 13.38 -20.50 -4.81
CA ARG A 92 13.56 -20.50 -3.35
C ARG A 92 14.19 -19.18 -2.87
N PRO A 93 13.52 -18.04 -3.09
CA PRO A 93 14.03 -16.74 -2.69
C PRO A 93 14.02 -16.58 -1.17
N SER A 94 15.05 -15.93 -0.63
CA SER A 94 15.06 -15.39 0.73
C SER A 94 15.62 -13.97 0.71
N GLY A 95 14.90 -13.04 1.34
CA GLY A 95 15.26 -11.63 1.40
C GLY A 95 15.99 -11.26 2.68
N LYS A 96 16.87 -10.27 2.60
CA LYS A 96 17.47 -9.57 3.74
C LYS A 96 17.39 -8.06 3.52
N ILE A 97 17.00 -7.32 4.55
CA ILE A 97 17.02 -5.85 4.52
C ILE A 97 18.45 -5.34 4.70
N ASP A 98 18.89 -4.46 3.80
CA ASP A 98 20.20 -3.81 3.84
C ASP A 98 20.10 -2.37 4.38
N PHE A 99 19.02 -1.68 4.04
CA PHE A 99 18.71 -0.32 4.49
C PHE A 99 17.20 -0.15 4.59
N ARG A 100 16.75 0.65 5.57
CA ARG A 100 15.34 0.85 5.88
C ARG A 100 15.07 2.22 6.45
N THR A 101 13.95 2.80 6.05
CA THR A 101 13.26 3.91 6.70
C THR A 101 11.81 3.52 6.90
N ILE A 102 11.26 3.80 8.08
CA ILE A 102 9.85 3.56 8.38
C ILE A 102 9.16 4.89 8.69
N GLU A 103 7.99 5.10 8.09
CA GLU A 103 7.08 6.18 8.43
C GLU A 103 5.77 5.59 8.94
N ILE A 104 5.31 6.04 10.11
CA ILE A 104 4.09 5.55 10.77
C ILE A 104 3.04 6.66 10.77
N GLY A 105 1.85 6.34 10.24
CA GLY A 105 0.66 7.18 10.31
C GLY A 105 -0.47 6.50 11.07
N CYS A 106 -1.65 7.14 11.08
CA CYS A 106 -2.85 6.54 11.67
C CYS A 106 -3.32 5.36 10.81
N ASN A 107 -3.32 4.14 11.38
CA ASN A 107 -3.72 2.91 10.69
C ASN A 107 -2.96 2.63 9.37
N SER A 108 -1.82 3.28 9.15
CA SER A 108 -0.99 3.15 7.95
C SER A 108 0.49 3.19 8.30
N ALA A 109 1.32 2.53 7.50
CA ALA A 109 2.77 2.69 7.59
C ALA A 109 3.44 2.52 6.22
N VAL A 110 4.62 3.08 6.04
CA VAL A 110 5.49 2.87 4.89
C VAL A 110 6.82 2.30 5.39
N ASP A 111 7.24 1.16 4.84
CA ASP A 111 8.56 0.56 5.05
C ASP A 111 9.27 0.53 3.69
N ALA A 112 10.32 1.31 3.55
CA ALA A 112 11.02 1.48 2.29
C ALA A 112 12.54 1.44 2.47
N GLY A 113 13.23 1.00 1.43
CA GLY A 113 14.69 0.99 1.43
C GLY A 113 15.27 0.01 0.43
N LEU A 114 16.33 -0.68 0.85
CA LEU A 114 17.08 -1.63 0.04
C LEU A 114 17.04 -3.01 0.66
N TYR A 115 16.90 -4.02 -0.19
CA TYR A 115 17.07 -5.40 0.21
C TYR A 115 17.93 -6.18 -0.78
N THR A 116 18.40 -7.33 -0.32
CA THR A 116 19.08 -8.32 -1.14
C THR A 116 18.29 -9.62 -1.09
N PHE A 117 17.98 -10.18 -2.27
CA PHE A 117 17.46 -11.53 -2.40
C PHE A 117 18.56 -12.52 -2.74
N THR A 118 18.55 -13.66 -2.06
CA THR A 118 19.32 -14.85 -2.40
C THR A 118 18.37 -15.92 -2.92
N PHE A 119 18.67 -16.47 -4.09
CA PHE A 119 17.86 -17.51 -4.75
C PHE A 119 18.55 -18.86 -4.60
N ALA A 120 18.10 -19.69 -3.66
CA ALA A 120 18.82 -20.91 -3.29
C ALA A 120 18.91 -21.94 -4.43
N ARG A 121 18.00 -21.91 -5.41
CA ARG A 121 18.05 -22.81 -6.57
C ARG A 121 19.17 -22.45 -7.56
N THR A 122 19.45 -21.16 -7.74
CA THR A 122 20.37 -20.66 -8.79
C THR A 122 21.68 -20.12 -8.22
N GLY A 123 21.74 -19.84 -6.92
CA GLY A 123 22.85 -19.15 -6.28
C GLY A 123 22.89 -17.64 -6.56
N ALA A 124 21.93 -17.11 -7.31
CA ALA A 124 21.88 -15.69 -7.65
C ALA A 124 21.65 -14.83 -6.40
N VAL A 125 22.32 -13.67 -6.36
CA VAL A 125 22.19 -12.66 -5.31
C VAL A 125 21.85 -11.33 -5.99
N VAL A 126 20.67 -10.78 -5.69
CA VAL A 126 20.12 -9.61 -6.38
C VAL A 126 19.78 -8.51 -5.38
N LYS A 127 20.44 -7.36 -5.54
CA LYS A 127 20.10 -6.12 -4.81
C LYS A 127 18.95 -5.40 -5.49
N ALA A 128 18.02 -4.89 -4.70
CA ALA A 128 16.87 -4.18 -5.20
C ALA A 128 16.37 -3.14 -4.20
N ARG A 129 15.61 -2.18 -4.73
CA ARG A 129 14.87 -1.19 -3.95
C ARG A 129 13.48 -1.74 -3.67
N TYR A 130 12.90 -1.35 -2.55
CA TYR A 130 11.54 -1.73 -2.18
C TYR A 130 10.77 -0.60 -1.52
N THR A 131 9.45 -0.70 -1.62
CA THR A 131 8.49 0.05 -0.81
C THR A 131 7.33 -0.88 -0.50
N TYR A 132 7.06 -1.08 0.79
CA TYR A 132 5.82 -1.65 1.29
C TYR A 132 5.00 -0.55 1.94
N THR A 133 3.74 -0.42 1.55
CA THR A 133 2.76 0.34 2.31
C THR A 133 1.83 -0.62 3.02
N TYR A 134 1.59 -0.39 4.30
CA TYR A 134 0.72 -1.20 5.13
C TYR A 134 -0.51 -0.43 5.57
N ARG A 135 -1.62 -1.14 5.77
CA ARG A 135 -2.82 -0.62 6.42
C ARG A 135 -3.29 -1.61 7.48
N TRP A 136 -3.72 -1.08 8.61
CA TRP A 136 -4.42 -1.84 9.65
C TRP A 136 -5.89 -2.01 9.24
N ASP A 137 -6.38 -3.25 9.19
CA ASP A 137 -7.77 -3.54 8.78
C ASP A 137 -8.75 -3.67 9.96
N GLY A 138 -8.29 -3.40 11.18
CA GLY A 138 -9.02 -3.66 12.42
C GLY A 138 -8.52 -4.91 13.17
N THR A 139 -7.85 -5.83 12.48
CA THR A 139 -7.39 -7.11 13.02
C THR A 139 -5.90 -7.37 12.78
N GLN A 140 -5.36 -6.95 11.64
CA GLN A 140 -3.98 -7.18 11.24
C GLN A 140 -3.47 -6.11 10.27
N TRP A 141 -2.14 -6.02 10.16
CA TRP A 141 -1.47 -5.22 9.14
C TRP A 141 -1.35 -5.99 7.82
N LEU A 142 -1.83 -5.40 6.74
CA LEU A 142 -1.78 -5.96 5.39
C LEU A 142 -1.10 -5.00 4.41
N ILE A 143 -0.40 -5.57 3.43
CA ILE A 143 0.25 -4.82 2.35
C ILE A 143 -0.81 -4.25 1.42
N THR A 144 -0.78 -2.94 1.19
CA THR A 144 -1.66 -2.22 0.25
C THR A 144 -0.96 -1.86 -1.06
N SER A 145 0.34 -1.61 -1.00
CA SER A 145 1.22 -1.45 -2.16
C SER A 145 2.56 -2.11 -1.87
N HIS A 146 3.05 -2.87 -2.84
CA HIS A 146 4.42 -3.36 -2.86
C HIS A 146 5.04 -3.00 -4.21
N HIS A 147 6.05 -2.14 -4.17
CA HIS A 147 6.88 -1.87 -5.34
C HIS A 147 8.29 -2.39 -5.08
N SER A 148 8.80 -3.21 -6.00
CA SER A 148 10.20 -3.60 -6.04
C SER A 148 10.80 -3.37 -7.41
N SER A 149 12.05 -2.93 -7.42
CA SER A 149 12.77 -2.62 -8.64
C SER A 149 14.26 -2.91 -8.50
N ALA A 150 14.91 -3.24 -9.62
CA ALA A 150 16.36 -3.41 -9.66
C ALA A 150 17.09 -2.10 -9.32
N MET A 151 18.37 -2.20 -8.97
CA MET A 151 19.24 -1.03 -8.85
C MET A 151 19.43 -0.36 -10.24
N PRO A 152 19.35 0.98 -10.34
CA PRO A 152 19.27 1.67 -11.63
C PRO A 152 20.61 1.87 -12.36
N GLU A 153 21.74 1.96 -11.65
CA GLU A 153 23.03 2.42 -12.23
C GLU A 153 23.69 1.44 -13.21
N LYS A 154 23.06 0.30 -13.51
CA LYS A 154 23.55 -0.68 -14.48
C LYS A 154 22.54 -0.97 -15.61
N MET A 155 21.53 -0.10 -15.77
CA MET A 155 20.59 -0.16 -16.89
C MET A 155 21.21 0.42 -18.17
#